data_AF-A0A7C1TSB4-F1
#
_entry.id   AF-A0A7C1TSB4-F1
#
_cell.length_a   1.000
_cell.length_b   1.000
_cell.length_c   1.000
_cell.angle_alpha   90.00
_cell.angle_beta   90.00
_cell.angle_gamma   90.00
#
_symmetry.space_group_name_H-M   'P 1'
#
loop_
_entity.id
_entity.type
_entity.pdbx_description
1 polymer ?
#
loop_
_entity_poly.entity_id
_entity_poly.type
_entity_poly.pdbx_seq_one_letter_code
_entity_poly.pdbx_strand_id
1 'polypeptide(L)'
;MSNKNFTRGAPMFLVALALTFAALAMNQAMADEDTDKAVRKALVERTDTFCKAVLPVWFASEKGIADPEVRTLVADCYTGHARLALLGVRSSQAMEDTGLAELPAVLLGLKTGMNLDIYRPLAGRTIRVRPTEK
;
A
#
# COMPACT_ATOMS: atom_id res chain seq x y z
N MET A 1 -49.97 48.95 -13.47
CA MET A 1 -50.01 48.14 -12.22
C MET A 1 -48.83 47.18 -12.24
N SER A 2 -47.78 47.46 -11.47
CA SER A 2 -46.58 46.60 -11.42
C SER A 2 -46.85 45.43 -10.48
N ASN A 3 -46.83 44.21 -11.02
CA ASN A 3 -47.26 42.99 -10.36
C ASN A 3 -46.19 42.56 -9.32
N LYS A 4 -46.31 43.07 -8.09
CA LYS A 4 -45.38 42.85 -6.96
C LYS A 4 -45.21 41.37 -6.55
N ASN A 5 -45.97 40.45 -7.16
CA ASN A 5 -45.88 39.02 -6.92
C ASN A 5 -44.76 38.35 -7.74
N PHE A 6 -44.31 38.96 -8.85
CA PHE A 6 -43.28 38.37 -9.71
C PHE A 6 -41.87 38.49 -9.10
N THR A 7 -41.60 39.56 -8.33
CA THR A 7 -40.30 39.81 -7.70
C THR A 7 -40.06 39.04 -6.40
N ARG A 8 -41.08 38.41 -5.81
CA ARG A 8 -40.95 37.58 -4.60
C ARG A 8 -40.66 36.10 -4.87
N GLY A 9 -41.01 35.58 -6.05
CA GLY A 9 -40.79 34.18 -6.43
C GLY A 9 -39.38 33.88 -6.96
N ALA A 10 -38.78 34.85 -7.67
CA ALA A 10 -37.43 34.73 -8.23
C ALA A 10 -36.32 34.38 -7.20
N PRO A 11 -36.25 34.98 -5.99
CA PRO A 11 -35.23 34.59 -5.02
C PRO A 11 -35.46 33.19 -4.44
N MET A 12 -36.72 32.74 -4.25
CA MET A 12 -37.00 31.37 -3.79
C MET A 12 -36.56 30.33 -4.82
N PHE A 13 -36.77 30.61 -6.11
CA PHE A 13 -36.41 29.67 -7.17
C PHE A 13 -34.89 29.50 -7.29
N LEU A 14 -34.12 30.59 -7.14
CA LEU A 14 -32.66 30.53 -7.12
C LEU A 14 -32.10 29.79 -5.91
N VAL A 15 -32.71 29.95 -4.73
CA VAL A 15 -32.33 29.21 -3.51
C VAL A 15 -32.63 27.72 -3.67
N ALA A 16 -33.80 27.35 -4.21
CA ALA A 16 -34.14 25.96 -4.47
C ALA A 16 -33.16 25.33 -5.48
N LEU A 17 -32.81 26.06 -6.55
CA LEU A 17 -31.83 25.61 -7.54
C LEU A 17 -30.45 25.39 -6.88
N ALA A 18 -29.96 26.34 -6.10
CA ALA A 18 -28.68 26.23 -5.39
C ALA A 18 -28.65 25.02 -4.43
N LEU A 19 -29.75 24.77 -3.70
CA LEU A 19 -29.87 23.61 -2.82
C LEU A 19 -29.86 22.28 -3.59
N THR A 20 -30.50 22.21 -4.76
CA THR A 20 -30.44 21.01 -5.60
C THR A 20 -29.04 20.74 -6.14
N PHE A 21 -28.31 21.77 -6.58
CA PHE A 21 -26.92 21.63 -7.01
C PHE A 21 -26.00 21.21 -5.86
N ALA A 22 -26.18 21.77 -4.66
CA ALA A 22 -25.43 21.37 -3.48
C ALA A 22 -25.70 19.90 -3.10
N ALA A 23 -26.96 19.45 -3.14
CA ALA A 23 -27.32 18.06 -2.86
C ALA A 23 -26.75 17.08 -3.90
N LEU A 24 -26.75 17.44 -5.19
CA LEU A 24 -26.13 16.64 -6.25
C LEU A 24 -24.61 16.54 -6.09
N ALA A 25 -23.94 17.66 -5.77
CA ALA A 25 -22.50 17.67 -5.53
C ALA A 25 -22.10 16.85 -4.29
N MET A 26 -22.88 16.92 -3.21
CA MET A 26 -22.66 16.12 -2.00
C MET A 26 -22.81 14.62 -2.25
N ASN A 27 -23.82 14.20 -3.02
CA ASN A 27 -24.01 12.79 -3.37
C ASN A 27 -22.86 12.24 -4.23
N GLN A 28 -22.31 13.04 -5.16
CA GLN A 28 -21.14 12.65 -5.94
C GLN A 28 -19.89 12.53 -5.05
N ALA A 29 -19.67 13.47 -4.14
CA ALA A 29 -18.54 13.43 -3.22
C ALA A 29 -18.59 12.21 -2.28
N MET A 30 -19.77 11.85 -1.77
CA MET A 30 -19.90 10.65 -0.92
C MET A 30 -19.75 9.34 -1.72
N ALA A 31 -20.27 9.29 -2.94
CA ALA A 31 -20.10 8.11 -3.81
C ALA A 31 -18.62 7.89 -4.18
N ASP A 32 -17.89 8.97 -4.45
CA ASP A 32 -16.45 8.94 -4.74
C ASP A 32 -15.65 8.48 -3.51
N GLU A 33 -15.99 9.00 -2.32
CA GLU A 33 -15.37 8.59 -1.05
C GLU A 33 -15.54 7.09 -0.75
N ASP A 34 -16.72 6.52 -1.03
CA ASP A 34 -16.96 5.09 -0.85
C ASP A 34 -16.20 4.23 -1.87
N THR A 35 -16.05 4.70 -3.11
CA THR A 35 -15.22 4.01 -4.11
C THR A 35 -13.74 4.03 -3.73
N ASP A 36 -13.23 5.15 -3.24
CA ASP A 36 -11.85 5.28 -2.77
C ASP A 36 -11.56 4.35 -1.58
N LYS A 37 -12.51 4.23 -0.65
CA LYS A 37 -12.42 3.26 0.47
C LYS A 37 -12.37 1.83 -0.04
N ALA A 38 -13.21 1.47 -1.01
CA ALA A 38 -13.23 0.13 -1.59
C ALA A 38 -11.91 -0.19 -2.31
N VAL A 39 -11.39 0.74 -3.11
CA VAL A 39 -10.09 0.60 -3.79
C VAL A 39 -8.95 0.46 -2.78
N ARG A 40 -8.92 1.32 -1.76
CA ARG A 40 -7.92 1.25 -0.69
C ARG A 40 -7.94 -0.12 0.01
N LYS A 41 -9.13 -0.61 0.36
CA LYS A 41 -9.30 -1.92 0.99
C LYS A 41 -8.79 -3.04 0.08
N ALA A 42 -9.14 -3.03 -1.21
CA ALA A 42 -8.70 -4.03 -2.17
C ALA A 42 -7.18 -4.04 -2.34
N LEU A 43 -6.53 -2.86 -2.36
CA LEU A 43 -5.07 -2.75 -2.46
C LEU A 43 -4.37 -3.29 -1.21
N VAL A 44 -4.93 -3.04 -0.03
CA VAL A 44 -4.41 -3.60 1.24
C VAL A 44 -4.54 -5.12 1.26
N GLU A 45 -5.72 -5.65 0.96
CA GLU A 45 -5.97 -7.10 0.94
C GLU A 45 -5.09 -7.82 -0.07
N ARG A 46 -4.90 -7.23 -1.26
CA ARG A 46 -4.01 -7.78 -2.27
C ARG A 46 -2.55 -7.79 -1.81
N THR A 47 -2.08 -6.69 -1.24
CA THR A 47 -0.69 -6.59 -0.74
C THR A 47 -0.44 -7.61 0.36
N ASP A 48 -1.36 -7.72 1.33
CA ASP A 48 -1.28 -8.68 2.42
C ASP A 48 -1.29 -10.13 1.91
N THR A 49 -2.06 -10.42 0.86
CA THR A 49 -2.07 -11.75 0.22
C THR A 49 -0.70 -12.11 -0.34
N PHE A 50 -0.03 -11.20 -1.06
CA PHE A 50 1.32 -11.43 -1.57
C PHE A 50 2.30 -11.66 -0.41
N CYS A 51 2.29 -10.77 0.59
CA CYS A 51 3.22 -10.86 1.71
C CYS A 51 3.04 -12.12 2.55
N LYS A 52 1.79 -12.59 2.74
CA LYS A 52 1.49 -13.87 3.41
C LYS A 52 2.01 -15.08 2.64
N ALA A 53 2.07 -15.01 1.32
CA ALA A 53 2.56 -16.09 0.46
C ALA A 53 4.10 -16.17 0.41
N VAL A 54 4.82 -15.08 0.70
CA VAL A 54 6.31 -15.06 0.64
C VAL A 54 6.94 -16.15 1.50
N LEU A 55 6.61 -16.21 2.79
CA LEU A 55 7.24 -17.17 3.71
C LEU A 55 7.01 -18.65 3.35
N PRO A 56 5.77 -19.13 3.11
CA PRO A 56 5.55 -20.53 2.77
C PRO A 56 6.24 -20.92 1.46
N VAL A 57 6.21 -20.07 0.43
CA VAL A 57 6.88 -20.36 -0.85
C VAL A 57 8.40 -20.33 -0.69
N TRP A 58 8.92 -19.37 0.08
CA TRP A 58 10.35 -19.31 0.38
C TRP A 58 10.86 -20.54 1.14
N PHE A 59 10.10 -21.04 2.13
CA PHE A 59 10.46 -22.26 2.86
C PHE A 59 10.30 -23.55 2.04
N ALA A 60 9.39 -23.58 1.08
CA ALA A 60 9.22 -24.70 0.18
C ALA A 60 10.27 -24.74 -0.94
N SER A 61 10.94 -23.62 -1.21
CA SER A 61 11.89 -23.50 -2.31
C SER A 61 13.26 -24.09 -1.97
N GLU A 62 13.76 -24.98 -2.84
CA GLU A 62 15.14 -25.48 -2.78
C GLU A 62 16.20 -24.40 -3.11
N LYS A 63 15.80 -23.34 -3.82
CA LYS A 63 16.68 -22.26 -4.28
C LYS A 63 16.55 -20.99 -3.43
N GLY A 64 15.64 -20.97 -2.47
CA GLY A 64 15.39 -19.83 -1.58
C GLY A 64 15.13 -18.54 -2.37
N ILE A 65 15.89 -17.48 -2.09
CA ILE A 65 15.73 -16.18 -2.76
C ILE A 65 16.15 -16.18 -4.24
N ALA A 66 16.89 -17.20 -4.69
CA ALA A 66 17.26 -17.33 -6.10
C ALA A 66 16.11 -17.92 -6.94
N ASP A 67 15.06 -18.44 -6.30
CA ASP A 67 13.88 -18.97 -6.97
C ASP A 67 13.07 -17.84 -7.64
N PRO A 68 12.78 -17.94 -8.95
CA PRO A 68 11.95 -16.95 -9.66
C PRO A 68 10.58 -16.72 -9.01
N GLU A 69 9.95 -17.77 -8.46
CA GLU A 69 8.64 -17.65 -7.83
C GLU A 69 8.72 -16.82 -6.55
N VAL A 70 9.69 -17.13 -5.68
CA VAL A 70 9.97 -16.38 -4.46
C VAL A 70 10.29 -14.93 -4.78
N ARG A 71 11.17 -14.68 -5.78
CA ARG A 71 11.54 -13.32 -6.19
C ARG A 71 10.36 -12.50 -6.66
N THR A 72 9.44 -13.12 -7.39
CA THR A 72 8.22 -12.46 -7.89
C THR A 72 7.33 -12.06 -6.72
N LEU A 73 7.05 -12.98 -5.79
CA LEU A 73 6.24 -12.68 -4.62
C LEU A 73 6.85 -11.61 -3.71
N VAL A 74 8.17 -11.66 -3.53
CA VAL A 74 8.93 -10.65 -2.79
C VAL A 74 8.80 -9.28 -3.46
N ALA A 75 8.95 -9.20 -4.78
CA ALA A 75 8.77 -7.95 -5.52
C ALA A 75 7.33 -7.42 -5.44
N ASP A 76 6.33 -8.30 -5.54
CA ASP A 76 4.92 -7.92 -5.45
C ASP A 76 4.55 -7.43 -4.04
N CYS A 77 5.02 -8.09 -2.99
CA CYS A 77 4.85 -7.64 -1.61
C CYS A 77 5.51 -6.27 -1.40
N TYR A 78 6.78 -6.11 -1.79
CA TYR A 78 7.53 -4.86 -1.64
C TYR A 78 6.86 -3.69 -2.39
N THR A 79 6.53 -3.90 -3.67
CA THR A 79 5.89 -2.86 -4.49
C THR A 79 4.47 -2.54 -4.04
N GLY A 80 3.74 -3.53 -3.49
CA GLY A 80 2.45 -3.33 -2.84
C GLY A 80 2.55 -2.35 -1.68
N HIS A 81 3.51 -2.56 -0.76
CA HIS A 81 3.76 -1.65 0.36
C HIS A 81 4.19 -0.25 -0.10
N ALA A 82 5.06 -0.16 -1.11
CA ALA A 82 5.47 1.13 -1.67
C ALA A 82 4.27 1.92 -2.23
N ARG A 83 3.35 1.26 -2.93
CA ARG A 83 2.11 1.88 -3.45
C ARG A 83 1.18 2.33 -2.33
N LEU A 84 1.02 1.52 -1.29
CA LEU A 84 0.20 1.87 -0.13
C LEU A 84 0.76 3.10 0.61
N ALA A 85 2.08 3.19 0.76
CA ALA A 85 2.73 4.35 1.36
C ALA A 85 2.46 5.64 0.57
N LEU A 86 2.52 5.60 -0.77
CA LEU A 86 2.18 6.75 -1.62
C LEU A 86 0.73 7.23 -1.46
N LEU A 87 -0.19 6.32 -1.12
CA LEU A 87 -1.61 6.63 -0.86
C LEU A 87 -1.88 7.06 0.59
N GLY A 88 -0.83 7.27 1.38
CA GLY A 88 -0.92 7.59 2.81
C GLY A 88 -1.48 6.45 3.66
N VAL A 89 -1.57 5.23 3.11
CA VAL A 89 -1.94 4.03 3.88
C VAL A 89 -0.69 3.58 4.63
N ARG A 90 -0.68 3.78 5.95
CA ARG A 90 0.35 3.16 6.78
C ARG A 90 0.09 1.67 6.86
N SER A 91 0.96 0.86 6.26
CA SER A 91 1.05 -0.54 6.65
C SER A 91 1.66 -0.63 8.04
N SER A 92 1.26 -1.65 8.79
CA SER A 92 1.91 -2.01 10.07
C SER A 92 3.38 -2.42 9.92
N GLN A 93 3.85 -2.52 8.68
CA GLN A 93 5.16 -3.01 8.28
C GLN A 93 5.83 -1.87 7.51
N ALA A 94 6.71 -1.12 8.18
CA ALA A 94 7.57 -0.15 7.52
C ALA A 94 8.70 -0.93 6.84
N MET A 95 8.76 -0.87 5.51
CA MET A 95 9.75 -1.56 4.68
C MET A 95 10.78 -0.59 4.08
N GLU A 96 10.84 0.65 4.59
CA GLU A 96 11.62 1.75 4.04
C GLU A 96 13.13 1.45 4.01
N ASP A 97 13.62 0.71 5.01
CA ASP A 97 15.04 0.34 5.14
C ASP A 97 15.32 -1.13 4.75
N THR A 98 14.37 -1.82 4.12
CA THR A 98 14.50 -3.26 3.81
C THR A 98 14.83 -3.47 2.34
N GLY A 99 15.95 -4.15 2.05
CA GLY A 99 16.26 -4.60 0.69
C GLY A 99 15.31 -5.71 0.23
N LEU A 100 15.02 -5.80 -1.08
CA LEU A 100 14.19 -6.88 -1.65
C LEU A 100 14.68 -8.28 -1.22
N ALA A 101 15.99 -8.51 -1.24
CA ALA A 101 16.56 -9.81 -0.83
C ALA A 101 16.39 -10.11 0.67
N GLU A 102 16.18 -9.09 1.49
CA GLU A 102 16.03 -9.18 2.95
C GLU A 102 14.57 -9.33 3.37
N LEU A 103 13.63 -9.09 2.44
CA LEU A 103 12.19 -9.11 2.70
C LEU A 103 11.71 -10.39 3.40
N PRO A 104 12.08 -11.61 2.96
CA PRO A 104 11.63 -12.83 3.64
C PRO A 104 12.15 -12.92 5.08
N ALA A 105 13.39 -12.47 5.34
CA ALA A 105 13.97 -12.48 6.67
C ALA A 105 13.26 -11.47 7.60
N VAL A 106 12.94 -10.28 7.09
CA VAL A 106 12.17 -9.27 7.83
C VAL A 106 10.75 -9.76 8.12
N LEU A 107 10.06 -10.33 7.13
CA LEU A 107 8.72 -10.91 7.31
C LEU A 107 8.72 -12.04 8.34
N LEU A 108 9.77 -12.87 8.34
CA LEU A 108 9.94 -13.93 9.33
C LEU A 108 10.13 -13.36 10.74
N GLY A 109 10.96 -12.32 10.88
CA GLY A 109 11.17 -11.65 12.16
C GLY A 109 9.91 -10.97 12.69
N LEU A 110 9.11 -10.34 11.82
CA LEU A 110 7.82 -9.78 12.19
C LEU A 110 6.82 -10.85 12.67
N LYS A 111 6.81 -12.02 12.02
CA LYS A 111 5.88 -13.11 12.36
C LYS A 111 6.25 -13.87 13.62
N THR A 112 7.55 -13.96 13.93
CA THR A 112 8.07 -14.84 15.00
C THR A 112 8.71 -14.09 16.16
N GLY A 113 9.01 -12.79 16.00
CA GLY A 113 9.82 -12.02 16.93
C GLY A 113 11.32 -12.32 16.85
N MET A 114 11.76 -13.19 15.93
CA MET A 114 13.18 -13.54 15.78
C MET A 114 13.90 -12.51 14.91
N ASN A 115 14.89 -11.81 15.45
CA ASN A 115 15.71 -10.90 14.66
C ASN A 115 16.80 -11.68 13.90
N LEU A 116 16.64 -11.80 12.58
CA LEU A 116 17.61 -12.38 11.67
C LEU A 116 18.51 -11.28 11.09
N ASP A 117 19.46 -10.83 11.90
CA ASP A 117 20.52 -9.93 11.42
C ASP A 117 21.47 -10.71 10.51
N ILE A 118 21.38 -10.45 9.21
CA ILE A 118 22.19 -11.09 8.16
C ILE A 118 23.67 -10.72 8.23
N TYR A 119 24.01 -9.62 8.91
CA TYR A 119 25.39 -9.16 9.10
C TYR A 119 26.01 -9.75 10.36
N ARG A 120 25.19 -10.25 11.29
CA ARG A 120 25.63 -10.88 12.54
C ARG A 120 26.63 -12.02 12.36
N PRO A 121 26.51 -12.91 11.35
CA PRO A 121 27.54 -13.93 11.08
C PRO A 121 28.90 -13.35 10.68
N LEU A 122 28.93 -12.12 10.16
CA LEU A 122 30.13 -11.41 9.72
C LEU A 122 30.64 -10.41 10.76
N ALA A 123 29.84 -10.09 11.77
CA ALA A 123 30.21 -9.18 12.84
C ALA A 123 31.48 -9.68 13.56
N GLY A 124 32.50 -8.82 13.65
CA GLY A 124 33.78 -9.15 14.27
C GLY A 124 34.73 -10.01 13.41
N ARG A 125 34.39 -10.30 12.15
CA ARG A 125 35.28 -11.02 11.21
C ARG A 125 35.84 -10.09 10.15
N THR A 126 37.17 -10.11 9.97
CA THR A 126 37.83 -9.42 8.86
C THR A 126 37.75 -10.27 7.59
N ILE A 127 36.95 -9.85 6.61
CA ILE A 127 36.84 -10.53 5.33
C ILE A 127 38.07 -10.20 4.48
N ARG A 128 38.88 -11.20 4.15
CA ARG A 128 39.98 -11.07 3.19
C ARG A 128 39.45 -11.38 1.79
N VAL A 129 39.12 -10.36 1.02
CA VAL A 129 38.75 -10.51 -0.39
C VAL A 129 40.03 -10.70 -1.20
N ARG A 130 40.22 -11.86 -1.84
CA ARG A 130 41.29 -12.04 -2.81
C ARG A 130 40.87 -11.34 -4.11
N PRO A 131 41.71 -10.46 -4.69
CA PRO A 131 41.42 -9.92 -6.01
C PRO A 131 41.39 -11.07 -7.01
N THR A 132 40.30 -11.20 -7.75
CA THR A 132 40.21 -12.07 -8.91
C THR A 132 41.20 -11.57 -9.96
N GLU A 133 42.20 -12.38 -10.28
CA GLU A 133 43.06 -12.18 -11.45
C GLU A 133 42.18 -12.11 -12.72
N LYS A 134 42.37 -11.06 -13.50
CA LYS A 134 41.76 -10.86 -14.82
C LYS A 134 42.55 -11.61 -15.88
#